data_AF-A0A9W4CR95-F1
#
_entry.id   AF-A0A9W4CR95-F1
#
_cell.length_a   1.000
_cell.length_b   1.000
_cell.length_c   1.000
_cell.angle_alpha   90.00
_cell.angle_beta   90.00
_cell.angle_gamma   90.00
#
_symmetry.space_group_name_H-M   'P 1'
#
loop_
_entity.id
_entity.type
_entity.pdbx_description
1 polymer ?
#
loop_
_entity_poly.entity_id
_entity_poly.type
_entity_poly.pdbx_seq_one_letter_code
_entity_poly.pdbx_strand_id
1 'polypeptide(L)'
;MGTRIKNLQVTRVVDGDTIKVLLNDKREFLRLDCVDTEEILNHDSKPRTNAGIAAAEMAQQYFTNEHGFLTQVDIEFDGNEPAEVCLEKYRDHHGRLICYVHKYGENFNLKLIKEGWSPYYIKYGHSRLYHQEMMEAEAEAQAYNRMIWNPQTNEHSGFRNYTILMPWWSLRASIVDDFRRYGQPNGVLSVRLDYPKILLAAMKQQWVTIFCDLQDGITKWIGNSAIIHTGTKDHNLKLWIPEATDEKYAPLVYLINKRYTGLGRGYIYVSGQVTMYRDKPEITLTSLQQLSDFCPIFQTTSSTNSPTFIYNKTQN
;
A
#
# COMPACT_ATOMS: atom_id res chain seq x y z
N MET A 1 -10.85 2.40 -17.74
CA MET A 1 -11.94 1.74 -17.01
C MET A 1 -11.37 0.48 -16.39
N GLY A 2 -11.68 0.24 -15.13
CA GLY A 2 -11.29 -0.96 -14.43
C GLY A 2 -12.20 -2.14 -14.72
N THR A 3 -11.78 -3.32 -14.30
CA THR A 3 -12.58 -4.54 -14.36
C THR A 3 -13.66 -4.51 -13.30
N ARG A 4 -14.90 -4.74 -13.71
CA ARG A 4 -16.08 -4.69 -12.83
C ARG A 4 -16.71 -6.05 -12.60
N ILE A 5 -17.19 -6.26 -11.37
CA ILE A 5 -18.09 -7.35 -11.00
C ILE A 5 -19.38 -6.71 -10.48
N LYS A 6 -20.52 -7.12 -11.03
CA LYS A 6 -21.80 -6.43 -10.83
C LYS A 6 -22.76 -7.16 -9.89
N ASN A 7 -23.72 -6.41 -9.35
CA ASN A 7 -24.88 -6.94 -8.61
C ASN A 7 -24.51 -7.80 -7.39
N LEU A 8 -23.45 -7.42 -6.67
CA LEU A 8 -23.03 -8.11 -5.45
C LEU A 8 -23.90 -7.67 -4.27
N GLN A 9 -24.51 -8.63 -3.58
CA GLN A 9 -25.34 -8.35 -2.41
C GLN A 9 -24.47 -7.93 -1.23
N VAL A 10 -24.69 -6.73 -0.69
CA VAL A 10 -24.08 -6.32 0.59
C VAL A 10 -24.71 -7.15 1.71
N THR A 11 -23.87 -7.80 2.51
CA THR A 11 -24.31 -8.67 3.62
C THR A 11 -24.06 -8.05 4.99
N ARG A 12 -23.16 -7.06 5.07
CA ARG A 12 -22.86 -6.31 6.29
C ARG A 12 -22.09 -5.04 5.97
N VAL A 13 -22.42 -3.93 6.62
CA VAL A 13 -21.52 -2.76 6.72
C VAL A 13 -20.66 -2.97 7.98
N VAL A 14 -19.34 -2.87 7.85
CA VAL A 14 -18.41 -3.12 8.96
C VAL A 14 -18.04 -1.79 9.62
N ASP A 15 -17.62 -0.82 8.81
CA ASP A 15 -17.28 0.55 9.20
C ASP A 15 -17.46 1.49 7.97
N GLY A 16 -16.91 2.71 8.01
CA GLY A 16 -17.05 3.70 6.95
C GLY A 16 -16.39 3.32 5.61
N ASP A 17 -15.37 2.46 5.61
CA ASP A 17 -14.59 2.11 4.43
C ASP A 17 -14.42 0.60 4.19
N THR A 18 -15.17 -0.21 4.95
CA THR A 18 -15.18 -1.66 4.86
C THR A 18 -16.61 -2.20 4.88
N ILE A 19 -16.94 -3.02 3.87
CA ILE A 19 -18.21 -3.75 3.78
C ILE A 19 -17.95 -5.24 3.51
N LYS A 20 -18.98 -6.07 3.68
CA LYS A 20 -18.99 -7.46 3.22
C LYS A 20 -20.00 -7.66 2.12
N VAL A 21 -19.63 -8.42 1.10
CA VAL A 21 -20.52 -8.80 0.00
C VAL A 21 -20.60 -10.32 -0.15
N LEU A 22 -21.66 -10.79 -0.78
CA LEU A 22 -21.76 -12.16 -1.26
C LEU A 22 -21.15 -12.23 -2.67
N LEU A 23 -20.04 -12.94 -2.80
CA LEU A 23 -19.32 -13.16 -4.05
C LEU A 23 -18.98 -14.65 -4.17
N ASN A 24 -19.39 -15.31 -5.26
CA ASN A 24 -19.17 -16.75 -5.49
C ASN A 24 -19.59 -17.61 -4.28
N ASP A 25 -20.79 -17.34 -3.75
CA ASP A 25 -21.38 -17.99 -2.56
C ASP A 25 -20.57 -17.85 -1.27
N LYS A 26 -19.58 -16.96 -1.25
CA LYS A 26 -18.74 -16.67 -0.08
C LYS A 26 -18.93 -15.22 0.36
N ARG A 27 -18.84 -15.00 1.67
CA ARG A 27 -18.80 -13.65 2.24
C ARG A 27 -17.38 -13.12 2.13
N GLU A 28 -17.17 -12.14 1.26
CA GLU A 28 -15.88 -11.48 1.05
C GLU A 28 -15.90 -10.11 1.72
N PHE A 29 -14.76 -9.74 2.32
CA PHE A 29 -14.55 -8.38 2.81
C PHE A 29 -14.04 -7.50 1.66
N LEU A 30 -14.62 -6.31 1.54
CA LEU A 30 -14.15 -5.27 0.65
C LEU A 30 -13.55 -4.14 1.50
N ARG A 31 -12.28 -3.79 1.25
CA ARG A 31 -11.64 -2.57 1.73
C ARG A 31 -11.67 -1.56 0.60
N LEU A 32 -12.33 -0.44 0.82
CA LEU A 32 -12.53 0.57 -0.21
C LEU A 32 -11.20 1.24 -0.56
N ASP A 33 -10.84 1.20 -1.84
CA ASP A 33 -9.57 1.76 -2.31
C ASP A 33 -9.54 3.29 -2.19
N CYS A 34 -8.35 3.85 -1.96
CA CYS A 34 -8.08 5.29 -1.91
C CYS A 34 -8.86 6.10 -0.87
N VAL A 35 -9.51 5.44 0.10
CA VAL A 35 -10.18 6.07 1.24
C VAL A 35 -9.71 5.44 2.55
N ASP A 36 -9.68 6.21 3.63
CA ASP A 36 -9.31 5.78 4.97
C ASP A 36 -10.09 6.61 5.99
N THR A 37 -11.33 6.18 6.25
CA THR A 37 -12.20 6.83 7.23
C THR A 37 -11.58 6.74 8.63
N GLU A 38 -11.91 7.69 9.51
CA GLU A 38 -11.50 7.57 10.91
C GLU A 38 -12.11 6.33 11.58
N GLU A 39 -11.44 5.79 12.59
CA GLU A 39 -11.82 4.50 13.18
C GLU A 39 -12.87 4.61 14.28
N ILE A 40 -13.65 3.53 14.43
CA ILE A 40 -14.65 3.37 15.49
C ILE A 40 -14.02 2.76 16.76
N LEU A 41 -12.86 2.09 16.63
CA LEU A 41 -12.16 1.43 17.72
C LEU A 41 -10.72 1.96 17.83
N ASN A 42 -10.17 1.95 19.04
CA ASN A 42 -8.74 2.18 19.21
C ASN A 42 -7.98 0.99 18.60
N HIS A 43 -7.20 1.26 17.57
CA HIS A 43 -6.21 0.35 17.01
C HIS A 43 -4.81 0.94 17.22
N ASP A 44 -3.76 0.12 17.20
CA ASP A 44 -2.39 0.50 17.56
C ASP A 44 -1.88 1.77 16.85
N SER A 45 -2.38 2.07 15.65
CA SER A 45 -2.02 3.26 14.87
C SER A 45 -3.13 4.31 14.68
N LYS A 46 -4.34 4.08 15.21
CA LYS A 46 -5.50 4.96 14.96
C LYS A 46 -6.42 5.06 16.18
N PRO A 47 -6.74 6.29 16.66
CA PRO A 47 -7.67 6.47 17.76
C PRO A 47 -9.11 6.28 17.30
N ARG A 48 -10.01 5.90 18.22
CA ARG A 48 -11.45 6.05 18.02
C ARG A 48 -11.80 7.53 17.94
N THR A 49 -12.61 7.92 16.95
CA THR A 49 -13.04 9.33 16.77
C THR A 49 -14.55 9.47 16.59
N ASN A 50 -15.08 10.67 16.84
CA ASN A 50 -16.49 10.96 16.54
C ASN A 50 -16.78 10.90 15.04
N ALA A 51 -15.82 11.35 14.22
CA ALA A 51 -15.90 11.27 12.76
C ALA A 51 -15.98 9.81 12.28
N GLY A 52 -15.29 8.88 12.94
CA GLY A 52 -15.34 7.45 12.60
C GLY A 52 -16.69 6.81 12.89
N ILE A 53 -17.31 7.15 14.02
CA ILE A 53 -18.69 6.71 14.34
C ILE A 53 -19.67 7.25 13.28
N ALA A 54 -19.61 8.56 13.01
CA ALA A 54 -20.49 9.20 12.03
C ALA A 54 -20.29 8.64 10.61
N ALA A 55 -19.05 8.34 10.20
CA ALA A 55 -18.76 7.73 8.91
C ALA A 55 -19.37 6.32 8.79
N ALA A 56 -19.33 5.52 9.86
CA ALA A 56 -19.94 4.19 9.88
C ALA A 56 -21.47 4.24 9.82
N GLU A 57 -22.08 5.19 10.53
CA GLU A 57 -23.52 5.44 10.44
C GLU A 57 -23.93 5.90 9.04
N MET A 58 -23.16 6.81 8.43
CA MET A 58 -23.37 7.27 7.05
C MET A 58 -23.26 6.10 6.06
N ALA A 59 -22.24 5.24 6.18
CA ALA A 59 -22.10 4.06 5.33
C ALA A 59 -23.27 3.08 5.53
N GLN A 60 -23.70 2.85 6.77
CA GLN A 60 -24.88 2.02 7.05
C GLN A 60 -26.13 2.58 6.38
N GLN A 61 -26.38 3.89 6.48
CA GLN A 61 -27.49 4.56 5.79
C GLN A 61 -27.35 4.44 4.27
N TYR A 62 -26.16 4.67 3.73
CA TYR A 62 -25.90 4.64 2.29
C TYR A 62 -26.20 3.28 1.67
N PHE A 63 -25.78 2.19 2.32
CA PHE A 63 -25.99 0.83 1.81
C PHE A 63 -27.32 0.20 2.20
N THR A 64 -28.16 0.90 2.96
CA THR A 64 -29.51 0.46 3.29
C THR A 64 -30.51 1.14 2.35
N ASN A 65 -31.43 0.37 1.78
CA ASN A 65 -32.51 0.90 0.95
C ASN A 65 -33.67 1.46 1.82
N GLU A 66 -34.65 2.08 1.17
CA GLU A 66 -35.82 2.67 1.82
C GLU A 66 -36.67 1.68 2.64
N HIS A 67 -36.52 0.38 2.39
CA HIS A 67 -37.20 -0.69 3.11
C HIS A 67 -36.38 -1.28 4.26
N GLY A 68 -35.20 -0.71 4.55
CA GLY A 68 -34.34 -1.17 5.65
C GLY A 68 -33.46 -2.37 5.30
N PHE A 69 -33.38 -2.78 4.03
CA PHE A 69 -32.53 -3.89 3.60
C PHE A 69 -31.22 -3.40 3.00
N LEU A 70 -30.14 -4.16 3.21
CA LEU A 70 -28.87 -3.92 2.54
C LEU A 70 -29.02 -4.11 1.03
N THR A 71 -28.41 -3.22 0.24
CA THR A 71 -28.56 -3.18 -1.22
C THR A 71 -27.53 -4.04 -1.97
N GLN A 72 -27.63 -4.03 -3.29
CA GLN A 72 -26.61 -4.53 -4.20
C GLN A 72 -25.66 -3.42 -4.65
N VAL A 73 -24.42 -3.80 -4.91
CA VAL A 73 -23.36 -2.92 -5.39
C VAL A 73 -22.60 -3.56 -6.55
N ASP A 74 -21.99 -2.72 -7.38
CA ASP A 74 -20.92 -3.14 -8.27
C ASP A 74 -19.58 -2.84 -7.61
N ILE A 75 -18.58 -3.65 -7.90
CA ILE A 75 -17.18 -3.36 -7.55
C ILE A 75 -16.35 -3.14 -8.80
N GLU A 76 -15.36 -2.26 -8.72
CA GLU A 76 -14.40 -1.96 -9.78
C GLU A 76 -12.98 -2.05 -9.22
N PHE A 77 -12.13 -2.88 -9.84
CA PHE A 77 -10.72 -2.95 -9.49
C PHE A 77 -9.95 -1.80 -10.14
N ASP A 78 -8.89 -1.32 -9.48
CA ASP A 78 -7.99 -0.29 -10.00
C ASP A 78 -7.02 -0.86 -11.07
N GLY A 79 -7.55 -1.67 -11.98
CA GLY A 79 -6.86 -2.43 -13.02
C GLY A 79 -7.85 -3.02 -14.01
N ASN A 80 -7.37 -3.39 -15.19
CA ASN A 80 -8.19 -3.87 -16.31
C ASN A 80 -7.93 -5.34 -16.66
N GLU A 81 -7.27 -6.10 -15.78
CA GLU A 81 -7.06 -7.53 -15.92
C GLU A 81 -8.38 -8.32 -15.79
N PRO A 82 -8.46 -9.56 -16.29
CA PRO A 82 -9.64 -10.41 -16.08
C PRO A 82 -10.02 -10.53 -14.60
N ALA A 83 -11.31 -10.69 -14.31
CA ALA A 83 -11.85 -10.65 -12.95
C ALA A 83 -11.17 -11.68 -12.03
N GLU A 84 -10.87 -12.87 -12.54
CA GLU A 84 -10.21 -13.95 -11.80
C GLU A 84 -8.80 -13.54 -11.36
N VAL A 85 -8.07 -12.83 -12.22
CA VAL A 85 -6.74 -12.28 -11.90
C VAL A 85 -6.88 -11.17 -10.87
N CYS A 86 -7.87 -10.30 -11.01
CA CYS A 86 -8.09 -9.21 -10.06
C CYS A 86 -8.42 -9.72 -8.65
N LEU A 87 -9.24 -10.77 -8.55
CA LEU A 87 -9.64 -11.38 -7.28
C LEU A 87 -8.48 -11.99 -6.49
N GLU A 88 -7.39 -12.34 -7.16
CA GLU A 88 -6.13 -12.76 -6.54
C GLU A 88 -5.23 -11.56 -6.23
N LYS A 89 -5.05 -10.67 -7.22
CA LYS A 89 -4.07 -9.57 -7.19
C LYS A 89 -4.43 -8.43 -6.25
N TYR A 90 -5.71 -8.07 -6.15
CA TYR A 90 -6.19 -6.90 -5.42
C TYR A 90 -6.63 -7.28 -4.01
N ARG A 91 -5.67 -7.72 -3.20
CA ARG A 91 -5.88 -7.99 -1.78
C ARG A 91 -4.90 -7.24 -0.90
N ASP A 92 -5.38 -6.81 0.26
CA ASP A 92 -4.53 -6.26 1.31
C ASP A 92 -3.86 -7.36 2.14
N HIS A 93 -3.05 -6.95 3.12
CA HIS A 93 -2.36 -7.86 4.04
C HIS A 93 -3.27 -8.72 4.93
N HIS A 94 -4.56 -8.38 5.03
CA HIS A 94 -5.58 -9.14 5.78
C HIS A 94 -6.41 -10.02 4.84
N GLY A 95 -6.09 -10.03 3.55
CA GLY A 95 -6.82 -10.79 2.53
C GLY A 95 -8.13 -10.13 2.09
N ARG A 96 -8.41 -8.87 2.48
CA ARG A 96 -9.61 -8.15 2.02
C ARG A 96 -9.43 -7.71 0.57
N LEU A 97 -10.48 -7.80 -0.24
CA LEU A 97 -10.46 -7.31 -1.61
C LEU A 97 -10.38 -5.78 -1.61
N ILE A 98 -9.47 -5.22 -2.41
CA ILE A 98 -9.29 -3.78 -2.59
C ILE A 98 -10.00 -3.35 -3.87
N CYS A 99 -11.00 -2.48 -3.77
CA CYS A 99 -11.78 -2.03 -4.92
C CYS A 99 -12.50 -0.70 -4.68
N TYR A 100 -12.96 -0.09 -5.77
CA TYR A 100 -14.00 0.94 -5.75
C TYR A 100 -15.38 0.28 -5.68
N VAL A 101 -16.30 0.89 -4.94
CA VAL A 101 -17.68 0.40 -4.79
C VAL A 101 -18.65 1.39 -5.43
N HIS A 102 -19.56 0.86 -6.24
CA HIS A 102 -20.58 1.65 -6.93
C HIS A 102 -21.98 1.21 -6.53
N LYS A 103 -22.81 2.15 -6.10
CA LYS A 103 -24.24 1.93 -5.84
C LYS A 103 -25.05 2.75 -6.84
N TYR A 104 -25.85 2.08 -7.66
CA TYR A 104 -26.63 2.73 -8.74
C TYR A 104 -25.79 3.66 -9.65
N GLY A 105 -24.53 3.29 -9.90
CA GLY A 105 -23.59 4.05 -10.72
C GLY A 105 -22.77 5.11 -9.98
N GLU A 106 -23.18 5.53 -8.77
CA GLU A 106 -22.40 6.47 -7.95
C GLU A 106 -21.19 5.77 -7.35
N ASN A 107 -20.00 6.36 -7.49
CA ASN A 107 -18.76 5.90 -6.84
C ASN A 107 -18.75 6.33 -5.38
N PHE A 108 -18.94 5.39 -4.46
CA PHE A 108 -19.00 5.67 -3.03
C PHE A 108 -17.65 6.14 -2.46
N ASN A 109 -16.52 5.64 -2.99
CA ASN A 109 -15.19 6.08 -2.59
C ASN A 109 -14.98 7.57 -2.89
N LEU A 110 -15.39 8.02 -4.07
CA LEU A 110 -15.32 9.45 -4.42
C LEU A 110 -16.28 10.29 -3.56
N LYS A 111 -17.48 9.78 -3.26
CA LYS A 111 -18.44 10.44 -2.35
C LYS A 111 -17.84 10.66 -0.97
N LEU A 112 -17.18 9.65 -0.40
CA LEU A 112 -16.50 9.73 0.91
C LEU A 112 -15.50 10.89 0.94
N ILE A 113 -14.71 11.06 -0.11
CA ILE A 113 -13.72 12.14 -0.21
C ILE A 113 -14.42 13.49 -0.38
N LYS A 114 -15.35 13.59 -1.33
CA LYS A 114 -16.09 14.82 -1.64
C LYS A 114 -16.83 15.38 -0.44
N GLU A 115 -17.40 14.52 0.39
CA GLU A 115 -18.15 14.91 1.59
C GLU A 115 -17.27 15.03 2.84
N GLY A 116 -15.96 14.80 2.72
CA GLY A 116 -14.99 14.96 3.81
C GLY A 116 -15.00 13.84 4.84
N TRP A 117 -15.62 12.68 4.56
CA TRP A 117 -15.58 11.51 5.45
C TRP A 117 -14.22 10.82 5.47
N SER A 118 -13.44 11.01 4.42
CA SER A 118 -12.11 10.43 4.23
C SER A 118 -11.19 11.41 3.51
N PRO A 119 -9.88 11.43 3.81
CA PRO A 119 -8.91 12.01 2.89
C PRO A 119 -8.83 11.16 1.61
N TYR A 120 -8.23 11.70 0.56
CA TYR A 120 -7.76 10.89 -0.57
C TYR A 120 -6.52 10.10 -0.14
N TYR A 121 -6.74 8.85 0.27
CA TYR A 121 -5.73 8.04 0.94
C TYR A 121 -4.80 7.33 -0.05
N ILE A 122 -3.65 7.95 -0.31
CA ILE A 122 -2.69 7.51 -1.36
C ILE A 122 -1.42 6.83 -0.83
N LYS A 123 -1.41 6.37 0.43
CA LYS A 123 -0.22 5.73 1.06
C LYS A 123 0.40 4.60 0.22
N TYR A 124 -0.41 3.91 -0.59
CA TYR A 124 -0.03 2.76 -1.42
C TYR A 124 -0.06 3.05 -2.95
N GLY A 125 0.00 4.32 -3.33
CA GLY A 125 -0.06 4.77 -4.73
C GLY A 125 -1.32 5.57 -5.04
N HIS A 126 -1.28 6.38 -6.09
CA HIS A 126 -2.47 7.05 -6.59
C HIS A 126 -3.44 6.05 -7.24
N SER A 127 -4.74 6.40 -7.23
CA SER A 127 -5.74 5.77 -8.07
C SER A 127 -5.30 5.83 -9.54
N ARG A 128 -5.45 4.74 -10.28
CA ARG A 128 -5.22 4.74 -11.73
C ARG A 128 -6.43 5.24 -12.51
N LEU A 129 -7.61 5.20 -11.90
CA LEU A 129 -8.88 5.50 -12.56
C LEU A 129 -9.45 6.88 -12.21
N TYR A 130 -9.24 7.36 -10.99
CA TYR A 130 -9.97 8.50 -10.42
C TYR A 130 -9.07 9.54 -9.74
N HIS A 131 -7.77 9.55 -10.05
CA HIS A 131 -6.81 10.40 -9.34
C HIS A 131 -7.20 11.88 -9.38
N GLN A 132 -7.57 12.39 -10.56
CA GLN A 132 -7.91 13.79 -10.73
C GLN A 132 -9.19 14.14 -9.96
N GLU A 133 -10.25 13.35 -10.14
CA GLU A 133 -11.55 13.58 -9.50
C GLU A 133 -11.45 13.52 -7.98
N MET A 134 -10.64 12.60 -7.44
CA MET A 134 -10.42 12.47 -6.00
C MET A 134 -9.59 13.63 -5.43
N MET A 135 -8.59 14.12 -6.16
CA MET A 135 -7.82 15.31 -5.77
C MET A 135 -8.70 16.57 -5.73
N GLU A 136 -9.51 16.78 -6.76
CA GLU A 136 -10.44 17.91 -6.83
C GLU A 136 -11.49 17.84 -5.72
N ALA A 137 -12.04 16.64 -5.47
CA ALA A 137 -12.99 16.40 -4.39
C ALA A 137 -12.41 16.66 -3.00
N GLU A 138 -11.16 16.25 -2.74
CA GLU A 138 -10.49 16.51 -1.47
C GLU A 138 -10.25 18.01 -1.25
N ALA A 139 -9.79 18.72 -2.28
CA ALA A 139 -9.57 20.17 -2.23
C ALA A 139 -10.89 20.92 -1.94
N GLU A 140 -12.00 20.51 -2.56
CA GLU A 140 -13.33 21.07 -2.29
C GLU A 140 -13.75 20.80 -0.84
N ALA A 141 -13.59 19.57 -0.35
CA ALA A 141 -13.95 19.19 1.02
C ALA A 141 -13.16 19.98 2.07
N GLN A 142 -11.88 20.24 1.81
CA GLN A 142 -11.03 21.10 2.64
C GLN A 142 -11.50 22.56 2.63
N ALA A 143 -11.75 23.12 1.46
CA ALA A 143 -12.16 24.52 1.30
C ALA A 143 -13.46 24.84 2.06
N TYR A 144 -14.37 23.88 2.15
CA TYR A 144 -15.64 24.02 2.87
C TYR A 144 -15.61 23.43 4.30
N ASN A 145 -14.45 23.06 4.83
CA ASN A 145 -14.30 22.45 6.16
C ASN A 145 -15.30 21.31 6.41
N ARG A 146 -15.41 20.36 5.48
CA ARG A 146 -16.35 19.24 5.61
C ARG A 146 -15.80 18.17 6.56
N MET A 147 -16.61 17.74 7.52
CA MET A 147 -16.37 16.57 8.38
C MET A 147 -14.94 16.51 8.97
N ILE A 148 -14.06 15.63 8.50
CA ILE A 148 -12.69 15.50 9.07
C ILE A 148 -11.87 16.78 8.93
N TRP A 149 -12.22 17.65 7.98
CA TRP A 149 -11.58 18.96 7.75
C TRP A 149 -12.13 20.04 8.67
N ASN A 150 -13.26 19.80 9.36
CA ASN A 150 -13.80 20.73 10.34
C ASN A 150 -13.07 20.55 11.69
N PRO A 151 -12.41 21.58 12.23
CA PRO A 151 -11.80 21.51 13.56
C PRO A 151 -12.81 21.12 14.67
N GLN A 152 -14.06 21.56 14.55
CA GLN A 152 -15.12 21.30 15.55
C GLN A 152 -15.53 19.83 15.57
N THR A 153 -15.54 19.14 14.43
CA THR A 153 -15.88 17.70 14.37
C THR A 153 -14.90 16.85 15.16
N ASN A 154 -13.66 17.34 15.31
CA ASN A 154 -12.58 16.65 16.01
C ASN A 154 -12.35 17.17 17.42
N GLU A 155 -13.06 18.23 17.83
CA GLU A 155 -12.99 18.80 19.17
C GLU A 155 -13.37 17.71 20.17
N HIS A 156 -12.44 17.37 21.09
CA HIS A 156 -12.58 16.32 22.11
C HIS A 156 -12.35 14.85 21.70
N SER A 157 -11.82 14.56 20.50
CA SER A 157 -11.39 13.19 20.15
C SER A 157 -9.96 13.15 19.62
N GLY A 158 -9.36 11.95 19.56
CA GLY A 158 -8.07 11.79 18.89
C GLY A 158 -8.21 12.16 17.42
N PHE A 159 -7.21 12.84 16.86
CA PHE A 159 -7.23 13.26 15.45
C PHE A 159 -5.89 12.91 14.80
N ARG A 160 -5.94 12.41 13.56
CA ARG A 160 -4.74 12.16 12.77
C ARG A 160 -4.20 13.47 12.23
N ASN A 161 -2.91 13.71 12.38
CA ASN A 161 -2.27 14.92 11.88
C ASN A 161 -2.10 14.85 10.35
N TYR A 162 -3.14 15.22 9.60
CA TYR A 162 -3.11 15.22 8.14
C TYR A 162 -2.06 16.16 7.55
N THR A 163 -1.70 17.23 8.24
CA THR A 163 -0.61 18.14 7.82
C THR A 163 0.73 17.42 7.69
N ILE A 164 0.96 16.38 8.49
CA ILE A 164 2.16 15.53 8.41
C ILE A 164 1.92 14.33 7.48
N LEU A 165 0.76 13.69 7.60
CA LEU A 165 0.46 12.45 6.89
C LEU A 165 0.29 12.64 5.39
N MET A 166 -0.39 13.70 4.95
CA MET A 166 -0.67 13.90 3.52
C MET A 166 0.61 14.10 2.70
N PRO A 167 1.56 15.00 3.06
CA PRO A 167 2.83 15.09 2.33
C PRO A 167 3.61 13.78 2.31
N TRP A 168 3.59 13.04 3.42
CA TRP A 168 4.23 11.74 3.51
C TRP A 168 3.56 10.69 2.62
N TRP A 169 2.23 10.64 2.55
CA TRP A 169 1.50 9.79 1.62
C TRP A 169 1.77 10.17 0.17
N SER A 170 1.83 11.46 -0.17
CA SER A 170 2.17 11.92 -1.52
C SER A 170 3.58 11.50 -1.94
N LEU A 171 4.56 11.56 -1.03
CA LEU A 171 5.90 11.02 -1.27
C LEU A 171 5.85 9.51 -1.56
N ARG A 172 5.10 8.75 -0.76
CA ARG A 172 4.98 7.30 -0.98
C ARG A 172 4.27 6.99 -2.29
N ALA A 173 3.23 7.74 -2.62
CA ALA A 173 2.44 7.56 -3.84
C ALA A 173 3.30 7.78 -5.09
N SER A 174 4.12 8.84 -5.11
CA SER A 174 5.02 9.11 -6.24
C SER A 174 6.06 8.00 -6.45
N ILE A 175 6.62 7.44 -5.37
CA ILE A 175 7.57 6.32 -5.46
C ILE A 175 6.89 5.06 -6.03
N VAL A 176 5.65 4.80 -5.61
CA VAL A 176 4.86 3.68 -6.16
C VAL A 176 4.55 3.89 -7.64
N ASP A 177 4.26 5.12 -8.05
CA ASP A 177 4.02 5.44 -9.47
C ASP A 177 5.30 5.32 -10.31
N ASP A 178 6.44 5.73 -9.78
CA ASP A 178 7.74 5.50 -10.43
C ASP A 178 8.02 3.99 -10.56
N PHE A 179 7.71 3.20 -9.54
CA PHE A 179 7.80 1.74 -9.62
C PHE A 179 6.87 1.18 -10.70
N ARG A 180 5.61 1.63 -10.78
CA ARG A 180 4.66 1.20 -11.82
C ARG A 180 5.14 1.58 -13.22
N ARG A 181 5.67 2.80 -13.38
CA ARG A 181 6.07 3.36 -14.68
C ARG A 181 7.40 2.82 -15.17
N TYR A 182 8.38 2.69 -14.28
CA TYR A 182 9.76 2.35 -14.63
C TYR A 182 10.20 1.01 -14.06
N GLY A 183 9.85 0.70 -12.81
CA GLY A 183 10.25 -0.54 -12.15
C GLY A 183 9.67 -1.80 -12.79
N GLN A 184 8.35 -1.90 -12.85
CA GLN A 184 7.66 -3.10 -13.35
C GLN A 184 8.04 -3.44 -14.79
N PRO A 185 8.07 -2.49 -15.75
CA PRO A 185 8.48 -2.79 -17.12
C PRO A 185 9.94 -3.23 -17.25
N ASN A 186 10.81 -2.82 -16.31
CA ASN A 186 12.23 -3.18 -16.30
C ASN A 186 12.54 -4.42 -15.44
N GLY A 187 11.52 -5.19 -15.04
CA GLY A 187 11.71 -6.46 -14.33
C GLY A 187 12.04 -6.33 -12.84
N VAL A 188 11.87 -5.15 -12.24
CA VAL A 188 11.88 -5.02 -10.78
C VAL A 188 10.70 -5.78 -10.20
N LEU A 189 10.97 -6.66 -9.24
CA LEU A 189 9.96 -7.50 -8.60
C LEU A 189 9.29 -6.77 -7.44
N SER A 190 7.98 -6.88 -7.30
CA SER A 190 7.29 -6.48 -6.06
C SER A 190 7.18 -7.67 -5.13
N VAL A 191 7.50 -7.49 -3.83
CA VAL A 191 7.29 -8.56 -2.83
C VAL A 191 5.85 -9.07 -2.84
N ARG A 192 4.87 -8.17 -2.99
CA ARG A 192 3.44 -8.53 -2.99
C ARG A 192 3.00 -9.21 -4.28
N LEU A 193 3.38 -8.65 -5.44
CA LEU A 193 2.83 -9.05 -6.73
C LEU A 193 3.62 -10.16 -7.43
N ASP A 194 4.91 -10.28 -7.13
CA ASP A 194 5.84 -11.17 -7.82
C ASP A 194 6.43 -12.22 -6.88
N TYR A 195 5.77 -12.51 -5.75
CA TYR A 195 6.30 -13.45 -4.75
C TYR A 195 6.69 -14.82 -5.32
N PRO A 196 5.89 -15.47 -6.19
CA PRO A 196 6.31 -16.72 -6.83
C PRO A 196 7.60 -16.58 -7.65
N LYS A 197 7.81 -15.44 -8.33
CA LYS A 197 9.05 -15.17 -9.08
C LYS A 197 10.23 -14.98 -8.13
N ILE A 198 10.02 -14.33 -6.98
CA ILE A 198 11.05 -14.17 -5.94
C ILE A 198 11.46 -15.54 -5.39
N LEU A 199 10.51 -16.44 -5.12
CA LEU A 199 10.81 -17.81 -4.68
C LEU A 199 11.63 -18.58 -5.72
N LEU A 200 11.23 -18.51 -7.00
CA LEU A 200 11.98 -19.14 -8.09
C LEU A 200 13.40 -18.57 -8.23
N ALA A 201 13.55 -17.25 -8.11
CA ALA A 201 14.85 -16.59 -8.12
C ALA A 201 15.71 -17.02 -6.92
N ALA A 202 15.11 -17.15 -5.74
CA ALA A 202 15.77 -17.59 -4.51
C ALA A 202 16.30 -19.02 -4.59
N MET A 203 15.49 -19.94 -5.14
CA MET A 203 15.89 -21.33 -5.39
C MET A 203 17.07 -21.42 -6.36
N LYS A 204 17.13 -20.49 -7.34
CA LYS A 204 18.20 -20.39 -8.33
C LYS A 204 19.35 -19.48 -7.91
N GLN A 205 19.30 -18.91 -6.71
CA GLN A 205 20.29 -17.95 -6.19
C GLN A 205 20.58 -16.80 -7.17
N GLN A 206 19.53 -16.24 -7.78
CA GLN A 206 19.66 -15.21 -8.79
C GLN A 206 19.87 -13.83 -8.18
N TRP A 207 20.59 -12.98 -8.90
CA TRP A 207 20.65 -11.56 -8.60
C TRP A 207 19.40 -10.86 -9.13
N VAL A 208 18.68 -10.17 -8.24
CA VAL A 208 17.42 -9.49 -8.56
C VAL A 208 17.37 -8.11 -7.92
N THR A 209 16.49 -7.26 -8.44
CA THR A 209 16.07 -6.03 -7.75
C THR A 209 14.62 -6.18 -7.32
N ILE A 210 14.36 -5.91 -6.04
CA ILE A 210 13.04 -6.01 -5.43
C ILE A 210 12.62 -4.65 -4.87
N PHE A 211 11.40 -4.22 -5.18
CA PHE A 211 10.76 -3.06 -4.59
C PHE A 211 10.14 -3.43 -3.25
N CYS A 212 10.64 -2.82 -2.18
CA CYS A 212 10.35 -3.16 -0.78
C CYS A 212 9.78 -1.96 -0.03
N ASP A 213 8.99 -2.20 1.02
CA ASP A 213 8.63 -1.20 2.03
C ASP A 213 9.40 -1.48 3.32
N LEU A 214 10.25 -0.55 3.74
CA LEU A 214 11.04 -0.66 4.97
C LEU A 214 10.51 0.28 6.06
N GLN A 215 9.24 0.67 6.00
CA GLN A 215 8.60 1.49 7.02
C GLN A 215 8.83 0.95 8.45
N ASP A 216 8.86 -0.37 8.65
CA ASP A 216 9.03 -0.99 9.96
C ASP A 216 10.49 -1.04 10.45
N GLY A 217 11.46 -0.65 9.60
CA GLY A 217 12.88 -0.63 9.95
C GLY A 217 13.43 -2.00 10.33
N ILE A 218 14.35 -2.04 11.30
CA ILE A 218 14.89 -3.29 11.84
C ILE A 218 13.85 -3.97 12.72
N THR A 219 13.26 -5.05 12.20
CA THR A 219 12.21 -5.80 12.88
C THR A 219 12.70 -6.78 13.96
N LYS A 220 13.97 -7.23 13.87
CA LYS A 220 14.54 -8.19 14.82
C LYS A 220 16.05 -8.12 14.87
N TRP A 221 16.63 -8.33 16.05
CA TRP A 221 18.06 -8.53 16.27
C TRP A 221 18.36 -9.97 16.67
N ILE A 222 19.47 -10.52 16.20
CA ILE A 222 20.00 -11.84 16.59
C ILE A 222 21.50 -11.68 16.88
N GLY A 223 21.85 -11.66 18.17
CA GLY A 223 23.21 -11.25 18.57
C GLY A 223 23.52 -9.86 18.03
N ASN A 224 24.64 -9.73 17.33
CA ASN A 224 25.09 -8.49 16.70
C ASN A 224 24.50 -8.25 15.31
N SER A 225 23.70 -9.18 14.78
CA SER A 225 23.13 -9.10 13.44
C SER A 225 21.68 -8.62 13.44
N ALA A 226 21.22 -8.07 12.32
CA ALA A 226 19.89 -7.47 12.18
C ALA A 226 19.07 -8.12 11.06
N ILE A 227 17.75 -8.21 11.27
CA ILE A 227 16.76 -8.70 10.29
C ILE A 227 15.71 -7.62 10.04
N ILE A 228 15.40 -7.42 8.76
CA ILE A 228 14.20 -6.71 8.32
C ILE A 228 13.28 -7.72 7.64
N HIS A 229 12.03 -7.78 8.09
CA HIS A 229 10.98 -8.48 7.36
C HIS A 229 10.20 -7.44 6.55
N THR A 230 10.07 -7.65 5.24
CA THR A 230 9.24 -6.81 4.36
C THR A 230 8.24 -7.67 3.59
N GLY A 231 7.13 -7.07 3.18
CA GLY A 231 5.98 -7.76 2.60
C GLY A 231 4.92 -8.14 3.64
N THR A 232 4.16 -9.20 3.37
CA THR A 232 3.07 -9.69 4.25
C THR A 232 3.51 -10.94 5.01
N LYS A 233 2.63 -11.48 5.86
CA LYS A 233 2.87 -12.77 6.52
C LYS A 233 3.08 -13.90 5.52
N ASP A 234 2.28 -13.90 4.45
CA ASP A 234 2.28 -14.95 3.42
C ASP A 234 3.32 -14.66 2.31
N HIS A 235 3.55 -13.38 2.00
CA HIS A 235 4.58 -12.94 1.05
C HIS A 235 5.71 -12.21 1.79
N ASN A 236 6.54 -12.97 2.49
CA ASN A 236 7.60 -12.42 3.34
C ASN A 236 8.97 -12.52 2.68
N LEU A 237 9.70 -11.41 2.61
CA LEU A 237 11.11 -11.35 2.24
C LEU A 237 11.93 -10.90 3.45
N LYS A 238 13.03 -11.61 3.72
CA LYS A 238 14.00 -11.24 4.75
C LYS A 238 15.16 -10.46 4.14
N LEU A 239 15.56 -9.37 4.80
CA LEU A 239 16.84 -8.72 4.55
C LEU A 239 17.71 -8.92 5.79
N TRP A 240 18.84 -9.60 5.62
CA TRP A 240 19.78 -9.92 6.69
C TRP A 240 20.99 -9.00 6.64
N ILE A 241 21.35 -8.38 7.76
CA ILE A 241 22.61 -7.64 7.91
C ILE A 241 23.47 -8.41 8.91
N PRO A 242 24.54 -9.09 8.47
CA PRO A 242 25.46 -9.80 9.37
C PRO A 242 26.26 -8.78 10.18
N GLU A 243 26.54 -9.09 11.45
CA GLU A 243 27.36 -8.24 12.34
C GLU A 243 27.01 -6.74 12.21
N ALA A 244 25.71 -6.45 12.24
CA ALA A 244 25.12 -5.15 11.98
C ALA A 244 25.52 -4.05 12.97
N THR A 245 26.10 -4.41 14.11
CA THR A 245 26.69 -3.47 15.09
C THR A 245 28.14 -3.11 14.77
N ASP A 246 28.83 -3.87 13.92
CA ASP A 246 30.22 -3.62 13.57
C ASP A 246 30.35 -2.40 12.67
N GLU A 247 31.47 -1.68 12.78
CA GLU A 247 31.74 -0.45 12.01
C GLU A 247 31.53 -0.63 10.50
N LYS A 248 31.82 -1.82 9.99
CA LYS A 248 31.64 -2.18 8.57
C LYS A 248 30.18 -2.12 8.11
N TYR A 249 29.23 -2.62 8.92
CA TYR A 249 27.83 -2.80 8.50
C TYR A 249 26.84 -1.88 9.24
N ALA A 250 27.25 -1.25 10.34
CA ALA A 250 26.48 -0.23 11.05
C ALA A 250 25.92 0.88 10.13
N PRO A 251 26.63 1.34 9.07
CA PRO A 251 26.06 2.30 8.12
C PRO A 251 24.77 1.85 7.43
N LEU A 252 24.58 0.54 7.18
CA LEU A 252 23.32 0.01 6.62
C LEU A 252 22.16 0.23 7.60
N VAL A 253 22.36 -0.13 8.87
CA VAL A 253 21.36 0.07 9.93
C VAL A 253 21.03 1.55 10.09
N TYR A 254 22.02 2.41 10.10
CA TYR A 254 21.82 3.86 10.22
C TYR A 254 21.03 4.43 9.05
N LEU A 255 21.35 4.03 7.81
CA LEU A 255 20.60 4.46 6.64
C LEU A 255 19.14 3.98 6.70
N ILE A 256 18.91 2.72 7.06
CA ILE A 256 17.57 2.13 7.19
C ILE A 256 16.71 2.88 8.19
N ASN A 257 17.23 3.07 9.40
CA ASN A 257 16.52 3.74 10.48
C ASN A 257 16.29 5.23 10.19
N LYS A 258 17.27 5.94 9.62
CA LYS A 258 17.15 7.38 9.37
C LYS A 258 16.29 7.72 8.15
N ARG A 259 16.37 6.92 7.08
CA ARG A 259 15.77 7.26 5.79
C ARG A 259 14.44 6.59 5.54
N TYR A 260 14.29 5.31 5.88
CA TYR A 260 13.15 4.51 5.40
C TYR A 260 12.13 4.17 6.48
N THR A 261 12.50 4.25 7.76
CA THR A 261 11.62 3.83 8.88
C THR A 261 10.58 4.90 9.25
N GLY A 262 9.44 4.49 9.79
CA GLY A 262 8.39 5.36 10.34
C GLY A 262 7.72 6.23 9.28
N LEU A 263 7.75 7.56 9.49
CA LEU A 263 7.31 8.56 8.51
C LEU A 263 8.45 9.01 7.56
N GLY A 264 9.53 8.23 7.49
CA GLY A 264 10.55 8.35 6.46
C GLY A 264 10.05 7.90 5.07
N ARG A 265 10.97 7.73 4.13
CA ARG A 265 10.66 7.39 2.74
C ARG A 265 9.88 6.07 2.58
N GLY A 266 10.12 5.08 3.44
CA GLY A 266 9.49 3.76 3.38
C GLY A 266 9.99 2.91 2.21
N TYR A 267 9.48 3.22 1.01
CA TYR A 267 9.74 2.44 -0.20
C TYR A 267 11.17 2.60 -0.72
N ILE A 268 11.73 1.50 -1.22
CA ILE A 268 13.10 1.38 -1.68
C ILE A 268 13.26 0.25 -2.71
N TYR A 269 14.28 0.33 -3.55
CA TYR A 269 14.78 -0.76 -4.38
C TYR A 269 15.94 -1.47 -3.68
N VAL A 270 15.82 -2.77 -3.45
CA VAL A 270 16.87 -3.62 -2.88
C VAL A 270 17.39 -4.55 -3.96
N SER A 271 18.69 -4.47 -4.25
CA SER A 271 19.36 -5.32 -5.22
C SER A 271 20.32 -6.29 -4.55
N GLY A 272 20.26 -7.56 -4.91
CA GLY A 272 21.13 -8.55 -4.32
C GLY A 272 20.85 -9.95 -4.82
N GLN A 273 21.74 -10.87 -4.46
CA GLN A 273 21.46 -12.29 -4.59
C GLN A 273 20.39 -12.67 -3.58
N VAL A 274 19.26 -13.19 -4.07
CA VAL A 274 18.22 -13.75 -3.22
C VAL A 274 18.45 -15.26 -3.06
N THR A 275 18.32 -15.78 -1.85
CA THR A 275 18.54 -17.20 -1.53
C THR A 275 17.39 -17.74 -0.66
N MET A 276 17.24 -19.06 -0.59
CA MET A 276 16.29 -19.70 0.33
C MET A 276 16.95 -19.95 1.69
N TYR A 277 16.36 -19.43 2.77
CA TYR A 277 16.77 -19.68 4.14
C TYR A 277 15.57 -20.04 5.03
N ARG A 278 15.54 -21.30 5.50
CA ARG A 278 14.43 -21.86 6.31
C ARG A 278 13.07 -21.56 5.66
N ASP A 279 12.93 -21.98 4.40
CA ASP A 279 11.71 -21.87 3.58
C ASP A 279 11.25 -20.44 3.25
N LYS A 280 12.10 -19.43 3.47
CA LYS A 280 11.80 -18.03 3.11
C LYS A 280 12.90 -17.45 2.23
N PRO A 281 12.55 -16.60 1.26
CA PRO A 281 13.54 -15.87 0.48
C PRO A 281 14.25 -14.84 1.36
N GLU A 282 15.56 -14.71 1.18
CA GLU A 282 16.42 -13.81 1.93
C GLU A 282 17.47 -13.15 1.04
N ILE A 283 17.73 -11.87 1.26
CA ILE A 283 18.88 -11.14 0.70
C ILE A 283 19.79 -10.74 1.86
N THR A 284 21.07 -11.10 1.78
CA THR A 284 22.09 -10.58 2.68
C THR A 284 22.56 -9.21 2.19
N LEU A 285 22.46 -8.21 3.07
CA LEU A 285 22.91 -6.84 2.85
C LEU A 285 24.31 -6.66 3.44
N THR A 286 25.28 -6.43 2.57
CA THR A 286 26.69 -6.21 2.93
C THR A 286 27.24 -4.88 2.41
N SER A 287 26.44 -4.12 1.65
CA SER A 287 26.86 -2.89 1.00
C SER A 287 25.68 -1.92 0.82
N LEU A 288 25.95 -0.62 1.00
CA LEU A 288 24.99 0.46 0.73
C LEU A 288 24.57 0.52 -0.76
N GLN A 289 25.38 0.01 -1.68
CA GLN A 289 25.06 0.00 -3.11
C GLN A 289 23.89 -0.95 -3.46
N GLN A 290 23.54 -1.87 -2.56
CA GLN A 290 22.36 -2.72 -2.67
C GLN A 290 21.05 -1.97 -2.44
N LEU A 291 21.11 -0.75 -1.91
CA LEU A 291 19.96 0.06 -1.53
C LEU A 291 19.86 1.27 -2.47
N SER A 292 18.72 1.46 -3.12
CA SER A 292 18.49 2.62 -3.98
C SER A 292 17.11 3.24 -3.82
N ASP A 293 17.08 4.56 -3.86
CA ASP A 293 15.85 5.34 -3.94
C ASP A 293 15.21 5.34 -5.32
N PHE A 294 16.00 5.04 -6.36
CA PHE A 294 15.58 5.11 -7.75
C PHE A 294 15.57 3.72 -8.34
N CYS A 295 14.66 3.50 -9.30
CA CYS A 295 14.68 2.29 -10.09
C CYS A 295 16.06 2.15 -10.75
N PRO A 296 16.79 1.05 -10.52
CA PRO A 296 18.05 0.85 -11.22
C PRO A 296 17.78 0.77 -12.73
N ILE A 297 18.59 1.48 -13.50
CA ILE A 297 18.51 1.45 -14.96
C ILE A 297 19.27 0.21 -15.42
N PHE A 298 18.55 -0.80 -15.90
CA PHE A 298 19.18 -1.96 -16.52
C PHE A 298 19.60 -1.56 -17.93
N GLN A 299 20.89 -1.32 -18.14
CA GLN A 299 21.42 -1.25 -19.49
C GLN A 299 21.31 -2.66 -20.09
N THR A 300 20.63 -2.81 -21.23
CA THR A 300 20.70 -4.02 -22.04
C THR A 300 22.10 -4.13 -22.64
N THR A 301 23.07 -4.63 -21.88
CA THR A 301 24.35 -5.05 -22.44
C THR A 301 24.17 -6.44 -23.04
N SER A 302 24.36 -6.54 -24.35
CA SER A 302 24.55 -7.80 -25.03
C SER A 302 25.77 -8.51 -24.43
N SER A 303 25.54 -9.76 -24.00
CA SER A 303 26.50 -10.80 -23.62
C SER A 303 27.48 -10.53 -22.46
N THR A 304 27.35 -11.38 -21.43
CA THR A 304 28.37 -11.82 -20.46
C THR A 304 29.16 -10.74 -19.71
N ASN A 305 28.57 -10.21 -18.64
CA ASN A 305 29.13 -10.11 -17.28
C ASN A 305 28.15 -9.35 -16.38
N SER A 306 28.22 -9.58 -15.07
CA SER A 306 27.32 -9.08 -14.02
C SER A 306 26.81 -7.64 -14.26
N PRO A 307 25.50 -7.36 -14.07
CA PRO A 307 24.94 -6.05 -14.36
C PRO A 307 25.53 -4.98 -13.42
N THR A 308 26.21 -4.00 -14.00
CA THR A 308 26.71 -2.81 -13.30
C THR A 308 25.54 -1.84 -13.11
N PHE A 309 25.23 -1.50 -11.86
CA PHE A 309 24.25 -0.45 -11.54
C PHE A 309 24.83 0.92 -11.86
N ILE A 310 24.23 1.65 -12.80
CA ILE A 310 24.54 3.06 -13.04
C ILE A 310 23.31 3.88 -12.66
N TYR A 311 23.44 4.69 -11.61
CA TYR A 311 22.46 5.72 -11.29
C TYR A 311 22.68 6.92 -12.20
N ASN A 312 21.64 7.42 -12.87
CA ASN A 312 21.71 8.67 -13.60
C ASN A 312 22.10 9.78 -12.61
N LYS A 313 23.34 10.26 -12.71
CA LYS A 313 23.69 11.58 -12.19
C LYS A 313 22.92 12.57 -13.04
N THR A 314 21.84 13.13 -12.50
CA THR A 314 21.23 14.34 -13.06
C THR A 314 22.34 15.38 -13.22
N GLN A 315 22.59 15.78 -14.47
CA GLN A 315 23.46 16.90 -14.78
C GLN A 315 22.86 18.18 -14.19
N ASN A 316 23.75 18.96 -13.57
CA ASN A 316 23.64 20.33 -13.03
C ASN A 316 22.32 21.07 -13.22
#